data_AF-A0A5D8ZY88-F1
#
_entry.id   AF-A0A5D8ZY88-F1
#
_cell.length_a   1.000
_cell.length_b   1.000
_cell.length_c   1.000
_cell.angle_alpha   90.00
_cell.angle_beta   90.00
_cell.angle_gamma   90.00
#
_symmetry.space_group_name_H-M   'P 1'
#
loop_
_entity.id
_entity.type
_entity.pdbx_description
1 polymer ?
#
loop_
_entity_poly.entity_id
_entity_poly.type
_entity_poly.pdbx_seq_one_letter_code
_entity_poly.pdbx_strand_id
1 'polypeptide(L)'
;MAAAKCDASFRIEYESSSPITEATVTYLNPPGPTHDIKQLLAIDNTIKLNDIQNDIQAPGTYDLEVKLAVDGVVTKRGFSLNVGRCTSSSCYVPKIYEIKVQEDGQIVMNYWVDTTTNLAALEYQIAKDPGFKDEDIIYSKVGFSDTNYTQFENIDMKNGNIPDKTTLYIRIRKYCRPEGVSEWSDSVEFDSGIWGVEAYCLSGVDDRNKDALCYGTDPAWKMKVTLQPFRPDVGSLICLTNGKPAIPDNIRDFEQNAPENLKKSGIRWIRFLRSNSDFNPSLIYRVKPETGEIEVLEGDVKCY
;
A
#
# COMPACT_ATOMS: atom_id res chain seq x y z
N MET A 1 -22.82 -15.00 -20.39
CA MET A 1 -22.38 -14.65 -19.03
C MET A 1 -22.50 -15.91 -18.19
N ALA A 2 -21.41 -16.39 -17.59
CA ALA A 2 -21.50 -17.51 -16.65
C ALA A 2 -22.04 -16.97 -15.32
N ALA A 3 -23.06 -17.63 -14.76
CA ALA A 3 -23.52 -17.33 -13.40
C ALA A 3 -22.35 -17.59 -12.43
N ALA A 4 -22.14 -16.68 -11.49
CA ALA A 4 -21.12 -16.83 -10.47
C ALA A 4 -21.45 -18.05 -9.60
N LYS A 5 -20.53 -19.01 -9.50
CA LYS A 5 -20.71 -20.21 -8.69
C LYS A 5 -20.10 -19.99 -7.31
N CYS A 6 -20.84 -20.33 -6.25
CA CYS A 6 -20.27 -20.39 -4.91
C CYS A 6 -19.45 -21.69 -4.78
N ASP A 7 -18.15 -21.59 -4.51
CA ASP A 7 -17.34 -22.74 -4.09
C ASP A 7 -17.45 -22.87 -2.57
N ALA A 8 -18.14 -23.91 -2.11
CA ALA A 8 -18.24 -24.24 -0.69
C ALA A 8 -17.87 -25.71 -0.49
N SER A 9 -17.36 -26.07 0.70
CA SER A 9 -17.08 -27.47 1.04
C SER A 9 -17.29 -27.69 2.53
N PHE A 10 -17.66 -28.91 2.90
CA PHE A 10 -17.76 -29.33 4.29
C PHE A 10 -17.24 -30.76 4.43
N ARG A 11 -16.69 -31.06 5.61
CA ARG A 11 -16.18 -32.38 5.95
C ARG A 11 -17.16 -33.05 6.91
N ILE A 12 -17.47 -34.32 6.65
CA ILE A 12 -18.28 -35.13 7.56
C ILE A 12 -17.35 -36.10 8.28
N GLU A 13 -17.28 -35.98 9.60
CA GLU A 13 -16.61 -36.97 10.45
C GLU A 13 -17.68 -37.84 11.11
N TYR A 14 -17.52 -39.16 10.99
CA TYR A 14 -18.43 -40.13 11.58
C TYR A 14 -17.63 -41.32 12.14
N GLU A 15 -18.15 -41.90 13.22
CA GLU A 15 -17.62 -43.12 13.82
C GLU A 15 -18.68 -44.22 13.67
N SER A 16 -18.30 -45.32 13.03
CA SER A 16 -19.17 -46.48 12.86
C SER A 16 -18.33 -47.75 12.79
N SER A 17 -18.82 -48.83 13.41
CA SER A 17 -18.25 -50.17 13.29
C SER A 17 -18.62 -50.88 11.98
N SER A 18 -19.57 -50.31 11.23
CA SER A 18 -20.11 -50.85 9.97
C SER A 18 -20.07 -49.80 8.85
N PRO A 19 -20.00 -50.20 7.57
CA PRO A 19 -20.02 -49.26 6.44
C PRO A 19 -21.35 -48.50 6.35
N ILE A 20 -21.28 -47.26 5.87
CA ILE A 20 -22.48 -46.46 5.58
C ILE A 20 -23.31 -47.13 4.46
N THR A 21 -24.59 -47.37 4.73
CA THR A 21 -25.55 -47.92 3.75
C THR A 21 -26.33 -46.82 3.02
N GLU A 22 -26.57 -45.66 3.63
CA GLU A 22 -27.25 -44.49 3.05
C GLU A 22 -26.61 -43.21 3.61
N ALA A 23 -26.42 -42.18 2.78
CA ALA A 23 -26.00 -40.86 3.24
C ALA A 23 -26.65 -39.77 2.40
N THR A 24 -27.40 -38.87 3.02
CA THR A 24 -28.08 -37.77 2.33
C THR A 24 -27.89 -36.42 3.01
N VAL A 25 -27.96 -35.35 2.23
CA VAL A 25 -27.99 -33.95 2.70
C VAL A 25 -29.28 -33.30 2.23
N THR A 26 -30.00 -32.64 3.14
CA THR A 26 -31.25 -31.93 2.84
C THR A 26 -31.14 -30.46 3.24
N TYR A 27 -31.58 -29.57 2.35
CA TYR A 27 -31.74 -28.15 2.65
C TYR A 27 -33.04 -27.92 3.41
N LEU A 28 -32.94 -27.50 4.68
CA LEU A 28 -34.09 -27.13 5.49
C LEU A 28 -34.48 -25.67 5.25
N ASN A 29 -33.51 -24.79 5.03
CA ASN A 29 -33.73 -23.36 4.81
C ASN A 29 -32.59 -22.72 3.99
N PRO A 30 -32.87 -22.01 2.88
CA PRO A 30 -34.11 -22.12 2.12
C PRO A 30 -34.38 -23.59 1.75
N PRO A 31 -35.63 -24.06 1.80
CA PRO A 31 -35.95 -25.46 1.57
C PRO A 31 -35.58 -25.86 0.13
N GLY A 32 -34.89 -26.98 -0.01
CA GLY A 32 -34.35 -27.45 -1.28
C GLY A 32 -34.37 -28.98 -1.39
N PRO A 33 -33.84 -29.53 -2.49
CA PRO A 33 -33.85 -30.97 -2.73
C PRO A 33 -32.95 -31.73 -1.74
N THR A 34 -33.20 -33.03 -1.64
CA THR A 34 -32.33 -33.95 -0.90
C THR A 34 -31.34 -34.60 -1.86
N HIS A 35 -30.07 -34.60 -1.48
CA HIS A 35 -28.97 -35.14 -2.28
C HIS A 35 -28.40 -36.40 -1.66
N ASP A 36 -28.13 -37.43 -2.48
CA ASP A 36 -27.36 -38.60 -2.07
C ASP A 36 -25.86 -38.28 -2.16
N ILE A 37 -25.15 -38.40 -1.04
CA ILE A 37 -23.73 -38.10 -0.89
C ILE A 37 -22.89 -39.35 -0.60
N LYS A 38 -23.48 -40.56 -0.65
CA LYS A 38 -22.82 -41.80 -0.26
C LYS A 38 -21.53 -42.07 -1.02
N GLN A 39 -21.52 -41.78 -2.33
CA GLN A 39 -20.33 -41.98 -3.18
C GLN A 39 -19.22 -40.97 -2.89
N LEU A 40 -19.57 -39.75 -2.48
CA LEU A 40 -18.61 -38.66 -2.20
C LEU A 40 -17.83 -38.92 -0.92
N LEU A 41 -18.46 -39.53 0.09
CA LEU A 41 -17.80 -39.89 1.35
C LEU A 41 -16.67 -40.91 1.18
N ALA A 42 -16.70 -41.76 0.14
CA ALA A 42 -15.71 -42.80 -0.07
C ALA A 42 -14.33 -42.28 -0.51
N ILE A 43 -14.24 -41.03 -0.97
CA ILE A 43 -13.03 -40.48 -1.60
C ILE A 43 -12.11 -39.80 -0.59
N ASP A 44 -12.64 -39.15 0.45
CA ASP A 44 -11.84 -38.46 1.48
C ASP A 44 -12.69 -37.90 2.66
N ASN A 45 -13.91 -38.41 2.87
CA ASN A 45 -14.90 -37.84 3.82
C ASN A 45 -15.18 -36.33 3.63
N THR A 46 -14.77 -35.73 2.51
CA THR A 46 -14.93 -34.31 2.21
C THR A 46 -15.91 -34.15 1.07
N ILE A 47 -16.95 -33.35 1.31
CA ILE A 47 -17.97 -33.06 0.31
C ILE A 47 -17.70 -31.66 -0.22
N LYS A 48 -17.27 -31.60 -1.48
CA LYS A 48 -17.24 -30.34 -2.22
C LYS A 48 -18.67 -30.05 -2.67
N LEU A 49 -19.23 -28.91 -2.28
CA LEU A 49 -20.53 -28.44 -2.78
C LEU A 49 -20.50 -28.15 -4.28
N ASN A 50 -19.34 -28.30 -4.91
CA ASN A 50 -19.20 -28.28 -6.36
C ASN A 50 -20.07 -29.31 -7.07
N ASP A 51 -20.42 -30.40 -6.38
CA ASP A 51 -21.32 -31.43 -6.89
C ASP A 51 -22.81 -31.18 -6.55
N ILE A 52 -23.09 -30.20 -5.67
CA ILE A 52 -24.43 -29.67 -5.32
C ILE A 52 -24.62 -28.25 -5.90
N GLN A 53 -23.79 -27.90 -6.89
CA GLN A 53 -23.55 -26.55 -7.38
C GLN A 53 -24.79 -25.78 -7.85
N ASN A 54 -25.89 -26.45 -8.16
CA ASN A 54 -27.07 -25.77 -8.71
C ASN A 54 -27.94 -25.11 -7.64
N ASP A 55 -27.80 -25.49 -6.36
CA ASP A 55 -28.79 -25.14 -5.34
C ASP A 55 -28.37 -23.97 -4.45
N ILE A 56 -27.07 -23.83 -4.16
CA ILE A 56 -26.52 -22.69 -3.42
C ILE A 56 -25.89 -21.71 -4.42
N GLN A 57 -26.68 -20.76 -4.89
CA GLN A 57 -26.25 -19.70 -5.82
C GLN A 57 -26.43 -18.29 -5.24
N ALA A 58 -26.83 -18.17 -3.98
CA ALA A 58 -27.08 -16.91 -3.31
C ALA A 58 -26.33 -16.81 -1.97
N PRO A 59 -25.92 -15.61 -1.55
CA PRO A 59 -25.49 -15.37 -0.18
C PRO A 59 -26.62 -15.67 0.80
N GLY A 60 -26.28 -16.23 1.96
CA GLY A 60 -27.26 -16.48 3.01
C GLY A 60 -26.82 -17.53 4.02
N THR A 61 -27.63 -17.71 5.05
CA THR A 61 -27.50 -18.83 5.97
C THR A 61 -28.34 -19.99 5.44
N TYR A 62 -27.69 -21.14 5.27
CA TYR A 62 -28.31 -22.37 4.81
C TYR A 62 -28.37 -23.37 5.96
N ASP A 63 -29.55 -23.79 6.35
CA ASP A 63 -29.72 -24.86 7.33
C ASP A 63 -29.76 -26.20 6.59
N LEU A 64 -28.85 -27.09 6.96
CA LEU A 64 -28.61 -28.37 6.33
C LEU A 64 -28.86 -29.48 7.34
N GLU A 65 -29.51 -30.57 6.91
CA GLU A 65 -29.61 -31.82 7.66
C GLU A 65 -28.83 -32.91 6.93
N VAL A 66 -27.86 -33.51 7.62
CA VAL A 66 -27.19 -34.73 7.17
C VAL A 66 -27.89 -35.91 7.82
N LYS A 67 -28.29 -36.89 6.99
CA LYS A 67 -28.79 -38.19 7.42
C LYS A 67 -27.77 -39.26 7.02
N LEU A 68 -27.34 -40.06 7.98
CA LEU A 68 -26.52 -41.25 7.74
C LEU A 68 -27.29 -42.48 8.20
N ALA A 69 -27.26 -43.55 7.41
CA ALA A 69 -27.78 -44.85 7.80
C ALA A 69 -26.69 -45.93 7.73
N VAL A 70 -26.69 -46.80 8.73
CA VAL A 70 -25.79 -47.94 8.86
C VAL A 70 -26.65 -49.13 9.29
N ASP A 71 -26.71 -50.18 8.48
CA ASP A 71 -27.44 -51.43 8.76
C ASP A 71 -28.90 -51.20 9.21
N GLY A 72 -29.58 -50.20 8.61
CA GLY A 72 -30.96 -49.84 8.91
C GLY A 72 -31.16 -48.90 10.12
N VAL A 73 -30.10 -48.60 10.88
CA VAL A 73 -30.11 -47.57 11.92
C VAL A 73 -29.83 -46.21 11.29
N VAL A 74 -30.72 -45.24 11.53
CA VAL A 74 -30.65 -43.89 10.94
C VAL A 74 -30.30 -42.86 11.99
N THR A 75 -29.30 -42.02 11.72
CA THR A 75 -28.94 -40.84 12.52
C THR A 75 -29.04 -39.58 11.68
N LYS A 76 -29.55 -38.49 12.27
CA LYS A 76 -29.69 -37.18 11.64
C LYS A 76 -28.99 -36.11 12.46
N ARG A 77 -28.37 -35.13 11.78
CA ARG A 77 -27.77 -33.97 12.43
C ARG A 77 -27.94 -32.71 11.59
N GLY A 78 -28.42 -31.65 12.22
CA GLY A 78 -28.55 -30.32 11.63
C GLY A 78 -27.27 -29.49 11.80
N PHE A 79 -26.98 -28.63 10.83
CA PHE A 79 -25.90 -27.65 10.86
C PHE A 79 -26.27 -26.43 10.02
N SER A 80 -25.76 -25.27 10.41
CA SER A 80 -25.94 -24.03 9.66
C SER A 80 -24.66 -23.69 8.91
N LEU A 81 -24.78 -23.51 7.59
CA LEU A 81 -23.73 -23.08 6.69
C LEU A 81 -23.96 -21.61 6.34
N ASN A 82 -23.04 -20.73 6.73
CA ASN A 82 -23.08 -19.33 6.32
C ASN A 82 -22.34 -19.15 5.01
N VAL A 83 -23.08 -18.88 3.94
CA VAL A 83 -22.54 -18.59 2.61
C VAL A 83 -22.45 -17.09 2.45
N GLY A 84 -21.23 -16.59 2.27
CA GLY A 84 -20.94 -15.19 2.02
C GLY A 84 -21.35 -14.73 0.61
N ARG A 85 -20.66 -13.73 0.05
CA ARG A 85 -21.01 -13.16 -1.26
C ARG A 85 -20.79 -14.17 -2.39
N CYS A 86 -21.85 -14.47 -3.14
CA CYS A 86 -21.87 -15.36 -4.31
C CYS A 86 -21.98 -14.60 -5.65
N THR A 87 -21.42 -13.39 -5.73
CA THR A 87 -21.40 -12.62 -6.96
C THR A 87 -19.98 -12.53 -7.49
N SER A 88 -19.82 -12.72 -8.80
CA SER A 88 -18.67 -12.18 -9.52
C SER A 88 -18.69 -10.69 -9.25
N SER A 89 -17.79 -10.23 -8.40
CA SER A 89 -17.68 -8.84 -8.00
C SER A 89 -17.68 -7.95 -9.27
N SER A 90 -18.66 -7.06 -9.39
CA SER A 90 -18.57 -5.95 -10.36
C SER A 90 -17.47 -4.95 -9.98
N CYS A 91 -16.79 -5.17 -8.85
CA CYS A 91 -15.57 -4.49 -8.46
C CYS A 91 -14.39 -5.17 -9.15
N TYR A 92 -14.15 -4.79 -10.42
CA TYR A 92 -13.01 -5.26 -11.17
C TYR A 92 -11.71 -4.96 -10.44
N VAL A 93 -10.83 -5.96 -10.40
CA VAL A 93 -9.49 -5.81 -9.86
C VAL A 93 -8.72 -4.79 -10.72
N PRO A 94 -8.18 -3.72 -10.12
CA PRO A 94 -7.33 -2.78 -10.83
C PRO A 94 -6.01 -3.43 -11.27
N LYS A 95 -5.29 -2.77 -12.18
CA LYS A 95 -4.00 -3.25 -12.68
C LYS A 95 -2.95 -2.16 -12.57
N ILE A 96 -1.73 -2.53 -12.20
CA ILE A 96 -0.57 -1.67 -12.30
C ILE A 96 0.11 -2.02 -13.62
N TYR A 97 0.29 -1.04 -14.50
CA TYR A 97 1.04 -1.24 -15.75
C TYR A 97 2.53 -1.05 -15.54
N GLU A 98 2.91 -0.03 -14.76
CA GLU A 98 4.30 0.35 -14.60
C GLU A 98 4.46 1.20 -13.33
N ILE A 99 5.61 1.05 -12.69
CA ILE A 99 6.10 1.99 -11.68
C ILE A 99 7.30 2.72 -12.26
N LYS A 100 7.20 4.04 -12.37
CA LYS A 100 8.32 4.90 -12.77
C LYS A 100 8.89 5.59 -11.56
N VAL A 101 10.19 5.46 -11.37
CA VAL A 101 10.94 6.27 -10.42
C VAL A 101 11.63 7.37 -11.21
N GLN A 102 11.22 8.60 -10.96
CA GLN A 102 11.79 9.79 -11.59
C GLN A 102 13.19 10.06 -11.05
N GLU A 103 13.95 10.91 -11.74
CA GLU A 103 15.31 11.24 -11.31
C GLU A 103 15.32 11.81 -9.88
N ASP A 104 14.35 12.62 -9.50
CA ASP A 104 14.19 13.19 -8.16
C ASP A 104 13.82 12.18 -7.06
N GLY A 105 13.62 10.92 -7.43
CA GLY A 105 13.17 9.85 -6.55
C GLY A 105 11.66 9.78 -6.37
N GLN A 106 10.88 10.65 -7.02
CA GLN A 106 9.42 10.57 -7.01
C GLN A 106 8.98 9.24 -7.66
N ILE A 107 8.14 8.50 -6.95
CA ILE A 107 7.56 7.27 -7.47
C ILE A 107 6.20 7.61 -8.08
N VAL A 108 5.99 7.21 -9.34
CA VAL A 108 4.75 7.40 -10.09
C VAL A 108 4.22 6.04 -10.51
N MET A 109 3.01 5.73 -10.08
CA MET A 109 2.29 4.52 -10.45
C MET A 109 1.40 4.81 -11.66
N ASN A 110 1.62 4.07 -12.75
CA ASN A 110 0.72 4.00 -13.90
C ASN A 110 -0.21 2.81 -13.72
N TYR A 111 -1.51 3.06 -13.64
CA TYR A 111 -2.48 2.03 -13.33
C TYR A 111 -3.74 2.16 -14.19
N TRP A 112 -4.51 1.07 -14.20
CA TRP A 112 -5.84 1.02 -14.74
C TRP A 112 -6.83 0.65 -13.66
N VAL A 113 -7.96 1.34 -13.66
CA VAL A 113 -9.13 1.02 -12.86
C VAL A 113 -10.37 1.24 -13.72
N ASP A 114 -11.39 0.39 -13.56
CA ASP A 114 -12.71 0.71 -14.09
C ASP A 114 -13.33 1.86 -13.28
N THR A 115 -13.36 3.06 -13.85
CA THR A 115 -14.01 4.25 -13.27
C THR A 115 -15.47 4.38 -13.67
N THR A 116 -15.92 3.62 -14.68
CA THR A 116 -17.25 3.77 -15.30
C THR A 116 -18.34 3.09 -14.50
N THR A 117 -17.96 2.14 -13.64
CA THR A 117 -18.88 1.48 -12.73
C THR A 117 -18.37 1.60 -11.30
N ASN A 118 -19.31 1.87 -10.38
CA ASN A 118 -19.23 1.63 -8.95
C ASN A 118 -17.99 2.11 -8.15
N LEU A 119 -17.04 2.89 -8.67
CA LEU A 119 -15.86 3.31 -7.92
C LEU A 119 -16.23 4.15 -6.67
N ALA A 120 -15.77 3.72 -5.50
CA ALA A 120 -15.87 4.46 -4.24
C ALA A 120 -14.53 5.10 -3.87
N ALA A 121 -13.44 4.33 -3.92
CA ALA A 121 -12.08 4.74 -3.59
C ALA A 121 -11.07 3.71 -4.11
N LEU A 122 -9.79 4.08 -4.10
CA LEU A 122 -8.67 3.19 -4.33
C LEU A 122 -7.79 3.09 -3.08
N GLU A 123 -7.03 2.01 -3.01
CA GLU A 123 -5.97 1.82 -2.03
C GLU A 123 -4.76 1.16 -2.68
N TYR A 124 -3.56 1.60 -2.29
CA TYR A 124 -2.33 0.89 -2.59
C TYR A 124 -1.49 0.68 -1.33
N GLN A 125 -0.66 -0.36 -1.38
CA GLN A 125 0.30 -0.72 -0.33
C GLN A 125 1.67 -0.92 -0.94
N ILE A 126 2.71 -0.57 -0.18
CA ILE A 126 4.11 -0.86 -0.52
C ILE A 126 4.70 -1.72 0.58
N ALA A 127 5.37 -2.81 0.19
CA ALA A 127 6.01 -3.74 1.09
C ALA A 127 7.45 -4.06 0.68
N LYS A 128 8.22 -4.57 1.62
CA LYS A 128 9.59 -5.09 1.39
C LYS A 128 9.60 -6.50 0.79
N ASP A 129 8.49 -7.24 0.93
CA ASP A 129 8.33 -8.62 0.47
C ASP A 129 7.05 -8.75 -0.38
N PRO A 130 7.07 -9.53 -1.48
CA PRO A 130 5.92 -9.68 -2.37
C PRO A 130 4.74 -10.44 -1.75
N GLY A 131 4.93 -11.05 -0.57
CA GLY A 131 3.86 -11.68 0.21
C GLY A 131 2.97 -10.69 0.96
N PHE A 132 3.38 -9.43 1.12
CA PHE A 132 2.64 -8.38 1.85
C PHE A 132 2.10 -8.84 3.22
N LYS A 133 2.96 -9.46 4.03
CA LYS A 133 2.65 -9.68 5.45
C LYS A 133 2.63 -8.34 6.17
N ASP A 134 1.88 -8.24 7.26
CA ASP A 134 1.67 -6.98 7.97
C ASP A 134 2.99 -6.32 8.42
N GLU A 135 3.99 -7.12 8.81
CA GLU A 135 5.33 -6.65 9.19
C GLU A 135 6.16 -6.06 8.05
N ASP A 136 5.86 -6.42 6.80
CA ASP A 136 6.60 -5.99 5.61
C ASP A 136 5.99 -4.75 4.95
N ILE A 137 4.73 -4.42 5.28
CA ILE A 137 4.03 -3.25 4.75
C ILE A 137 4.59 -1.99 5.40
N ILE A 138 5.31 -1.20 4.59
CA ILE A 138 5.94 0.05 5.04
C ILE A 138 5.12 1.29 4.72
N TYR A 139 4.17 1.16 3.79
CA TYR A 139 3.34 2.27 3.36
C TYR A 139 1.97 1.78 2.89
N SER A 140 0.92 2.54 3.23
CA SER A 140 -0.43 2.32 2.74
C SER A 140 -1.12 3.67 2.55
N LYS A 141 -1.86 3.80 1.44
CA LYS A 141 -2.74 4.95 1.19
C LYS A 141 -4.11 4.44 0.81
N VAL A 142 -5.10 4.81 1.61
CA VAL A 142 -6.53 4.52 1.37
C VAL A 142 -7.23 5.81 0.97
N GLY A 143 -8.21 5.73 0.08
CA GLY A 143 -9.14 6.84 -0.14
C GLY A 143 -8.70 7.84 -1.21
N PHE A 144 -7.69 7.52 -2.03
CA PHE A 144 -7.46 8.30 -3.24
C PHE A 144 -8.50 7.90 -4.29
N SER A 145 -8.98 8.86 -5.07
CA SER A 145 -10.02 8.63 -6.07
C SER A 145 -9.58 9.17 -7.42
N ASP A 146 -9.64 8.33 -8.44
CA ASP A 146 -9.37 8.74 -9.81
C ASP A 146 -10.66 9.15 -10.52
N THR A 147 -11.36 10.18 -10.01
CA THR A 147 -12.62 10.64 -10.61
C THR A 147 -12.42 11.26 -12.00
N ASN A 148 -11.18 11.59 -12.37
CA ASN A 148 -10.84 12.25 -13.63
C ASN A 148 -10.05 11.34 -14.59
N TYR A 149 -9.86 10.06 -14.26
CA TYR A 149 -9.07 9.10 -15.05
C TYR A 149 -7.68 9.63 -15.40
N THR A 150 -6.91 10.06 -14.40
CA THR A 150 -5.55 10.55 -14.56
C THR A 150 -4.58 9.46 -14.98
N GLN A 151 -4.91 8.18 -14.75
CA GLN A 151 -4.08 6.99 -15.05
C GLN A 151 -2.76 6.93 -14.24
N PHE A 152 -2.31 8.06 -13.69
CA PHE A 152 -1.09 8.20 -12.92
C PHE A 152 -1.40 8.67 -11.49
N GLU A 153 -0.72 8.05 -10.53
CA GLU A 153 -0.74 8.43 -9.11
C GLU A 153 0.70 8.70 -8.67
N ASN A 154 0.95 9.90 -8.12
CA ASN A 154 2.20 10.21 -7.44
C ASN A 154 2.13 9.64 -6.03
N ILE A 155 3.02 8.70 -5.71
CA ILE A 155 3.11 8.14 -4.36
C ILE A 155 3.55 9.24 -3.41
N ASP A 156 2.83 9.39 -2.30
CA ASP A 156 3.18 10.42 -1.32
C ASP A 156 4.37 9.95 -0.49
N MET A 157 5.52 10.52 -0.81
CA MET A 157 6.79 10.21 -0.18
C MET A 157 6.99 10.96 1.15
N LYS A 158 6.06 11.84 1.54
CA LYS A 158 6.22 12.71 2.73
C LYS A 158 6.27 11.91 4.04
N ASN A 159 5.64 10.75 4.13
CA ASN A 159 5.67 10.02 5.38
C ASN A 159 7.05 9.37 5.67
N GLY A 160 8.03 9.48 4.78
CA GLY A 160 9.43 9.10 5.04
C GLY A 160 9.67 7.59 5.24
N ASN A 161 8.63 6.77 5.12
CA ASN A 161 8.71 5.34 5.41
C ASN A 161 9.26 4.50 4.25
N ILE A 162 9.46 5.09 3.07
CA ILE A 162 9.97 4.39 1.89
C ILE A 162 11.50 4.51 1.88
N PRO A 163 12.24 3.41 2.09
CA PRO A 163 13.70 3.44 2.14
C PRO A 163 14.29 3.75 0.77
N ASP A 164 15.45 4.41 0.74
CA ASP A 164 16.16 4.72 -0.51
C ASP A 164 16.81 3.47 -1.12
N LYS A 165 16.92 3.43 -2.45
CA LYS A 165 17.68 2.41 -3.21
C LYS A 165 17.37 0.97 -2.77
N THR A 166 16.09 0.69 -2.56
CA THR A 166 15.62 -0.59 -2.04
C THR A 166 14.60 -1.18 -3.02
N THR A 167 14.73 -2.46 -3.31
CA THR A 167 13.72 -3.21 -4.07
C THR A 167 12.47 -3.36 -3.22
N LEU A 168 11.33 -2.96 -3.75
CA LEU A 168 10.04 -2.91 -3.08
C LEU A 168 8.94 -3.44 -3.99
N TYR A 169 7.80 -3.76 -3.39
CA TYR A 169 6.64 -4.31 -4.06
C TYR A 169 5.43 -3.43 -3.81
N ILE A 170 4.66 -3.14 -4.85
CA ILE A 170 3.42 -2.38 -4.74
C ILE A 170 2.23 -3.17 -5.32
N ARG A 171 1.09 -3.06 -4.64
CA ARG A 171 -0.20 -3.60 -5.10
C ARG A 171 -1.30 -2.57 -4.89
N ILE A 172 -2.37 -2.66 -5.69
CA ILE A 172 -3.52 -1.75 -5.66
C ILE A 172 -4.82 -2.54 -5.59
N ARG A 173 -5.85 -1.99 -4.92
CA ARG A 173 -7.22 -2.51 -4.92
C ARG A 173 -8.25 -1.39 -5.04
N LYS A 174 -9.47 -1.77 -5.40
CA LYS A 174 -10.61 -0.88 -5.62
C LYS A 174 -11.68 -1.13 -4.55
N TYR A 175 -12.23 -0.05 -4.00
CA TYR A 175 -13.46 -0.06 -3.22
C TYR A 175 -14.63 0.34 -4.10
N CYS A 176 -15.76 -0.35 -3.97
CA CYS A 176 -16.93 -0.19 -4.83
C CYS A 176 -18.23 0.10 -4.06
N ARG A 177 -19.14 0.86 -4.69
CA ARG A 177 -20.49 1.20 -4.22
C ARG A 177 -21.55 0.27 -4.87
N PRO A 178 -22.66 -0.08 -4.19
CA PRO A 178 -23.00 0.31 -2.82
C PRO A 178 -22.10 -0.33 -1.76
N GLU A 179 -21.57 -1.53 -2.00
CA GLU A 179 -20.56 -2.16 -1.15
C GLU A 179 -19.70 -3.17 -1.93
N GLY A 180 -18.39 -3.16 -1.72
CA GLY A 180 -17.48 -4.16 -2.27
C GLY A 180 -16.04 -3.72 -2.20
N VAL A 181 -15.14 -4.69 -2.09
CA VAL A 181 -13.69 -4.50 -2.20
C VAL A 181 -13.22 -5.52 -3.23
N SER A 182 -12.45 -5.09 -4.22
CA SER A 182 -11.81 -6.02 -5.14
C SER A 182 -10.73 -6.82 -4.41
N GLU A 183 -10.36 -7.96 -4.97
CA GLU A 183 -9.06 -8.55 -4.66
C GLU A 183 -7.93 -7.53 -4.95
N TRP A 184 -6.77 -7.79 -4.36
CA TRP A 184 -5.55 -7.06 -4.70
C TRP A 184 -5.13 -7.38 -6.14
N SER A 185 -4.53 -6.41 -6.82
CA SER A 185 -3.79 -6.65 -8.05
C SER A 185 -2.59 -7.58 -7.82
N ASP A 186 -2.06 -8.13 -8.90
CA ASP A 186 -0.70 -8.66 -8.88
C ASP A 186 0.28 -7.59 -8.36
N SER A 187 1.29 -8.03 -7.62
CA SER A 187 2.34 -7.16 -7.11
C SER A 187 3.31 -6.78 -8.24
N VAL A 188 3.71 -5.52 -8.28
CA VAL A 188 4.77 -5.04 -9.18
C VAL A 188 6.01 -4.72 -8.37
N GLU A 189 7.14 -5.28 -8.79
CA GLU A 189 8.47 -4.98 -8.25
C GLU A 189 9.00 -3.67 -8.83
N PHE A 190 9.65 -2.86 -8.00
CA PHE A 190 10.39 -1.67 -8.43
C PHE A 190 11.52 -1.35 -7.46
N ASP A 191 12.57 -0.69 -7.95
CA ASP A 191 13.63 -0.16 -7.11
C ASP A 191 13.33 1.29 -6.74
N SER A 192 13.27 1.60 -5.44
CA SER A 192 13.08 2.98 -4.98
C SER A 192 14.28 3.87 -5.35
N GLY A 193 13.98 5.13 -5.65
CA GLY A 193 14.99 6.15 -5.90
C GLY A 193 15.57 6.73 -4.62
N ILE A 194 16.23 7.87 -4.73
CA ILE A 194 16.59 8.69 -3.57
C ILE A 194 15.58 9.82 -3.50
N TRP A 195 14.68 9.78 -2.51
CA TRP A 195 13.65 10.83 -2.35
C TRP A 195 14.21 12.06 -1.62
N GLY A 196 14.26 13.19 -2.30
CA GLY A 196 14.92 14.38 -1.77
C GLY A 196 16.43 14.34 -1.97
N VAL A 197 17.10 15.36 -1.47
CA VAL A 197 18.53 15.60 -1.69
C VAL A 197 19.24 15.76 -0.37
N GLU A 198 20.36 15.05 -0.24
CA GLU A 198 21.28 15.31 0.87
C GLU A 198 21.88 16.70 0.70
N ALA A 199 21.94 17.43 1.81
CA ALA A 199 22.52 18.75 1.87
C ALA A 199 23.32 18.95 3.16
N TYR A 200 24.36 19.78 3.09
CA TYR A 200 24.96 20.38 4.27
C TYR A 200 24.25 21.69 4.58
N CYS A 201 23.73 21.78 5.80
CA CYS A 201 22.95 22.90 6.30
C CYS A 201 23.70 23.59 7.44
N LEU A 202 23.81 24.92 7.37
CA LEU A 202 24.47 25.73 8.38
C LEU A 202 23.48 26.76 8.94
N SER A 203 23.48 26.91 10.26
CA SER A 203 22.57 27.83 10.94
C SER A 203 23.04 29.29 10.82
N GLY A 204 22.10 30.22 10.94
CA GLY A 204 22.40 31.66 10.89
C GLY A 204 23.10 32.22 12.13
N VAL A 205 23.16 31.45 13.23
CA VAL A 205 23.93 31.83 14.43
C VAL A 205 25.35 31.28 14.41
N ASP A 206 25.64 30.34 13.50
CA ASP A 206 27.01 29.93 13.22
C ASP A 206 27.64 30.97 12.30
N ASP A 207 28.92 31.31 12.55
CA ASP A 207 29.70 32.06 11.57
C ASP A 207 29.67 31.31 10.24
N ARG A 208 29.65 32.06 9.12
CA ARG A 208 29.64 31.48 7.77
C ARG A 208 30.92 30.67 7.53
N ASN A 209 30.89 29.41 7.94
CA ASN A 209 32.01 28.48 7.83
C ASN A 209 31.92 27.76 6.48
N LYS A 210 32.69 28.28 5.52
CA LYS A 210 32.76 27.71 4.16
C LYS A 210 33.22 26.26 4.18
N ASP A 211 34.24 25.95 4.98
CA ASP A 211 34.83 24.62 5.02
C ASP A 211 33.82 23.60 5.57
N ALA A 212 33.01 24.01 6.57
CA ALA A 212 31.89 23.21 7.05
C ALA A 212 30.91 22.85 5.93
N LEU A 213 30.47 23.82 5.13
CA LEU A 213 29.56 23.57 4.01
C LEU A 213 30.22 22.78 2.86
N CYS A 214 31.51 23.00 2.59
CA CYS A 214 32.21 22.37 1.46
C CYS A 214 32.73 20.95 1.77
N TYR A 215 33.06 20.66 3.02
CA TYR A 215 33.67 19.38 3.41
C TYR A 215 32.83 18.59 4.42
N GLY A 216 31.69 19.15 4.88
CA GLY A 216 30.81 18.47 5.83
C GLY A 216 31.37 18.38 7.24
N THR A 217 32.20 19.35 7.63
CA THR A 217 32.72 19.43 9.01
C THR A 217 31.76 20.21 9.90
N ASP A 218 31.90 20.03 11.21
CA ASP A 218 31.22 20.87 12.20
C ASP A 218 31.49 22.38 11.91
N PRO A 219 30.48 23.27 11.98
CA PRO A 219 29.12 23.05 12.49
C PRO A 219 28.05 22.73 11.42
N ALA A 220 28.43 22.42 10.17
CA ALA A 220 27.45 22.08 9.15
C ALA A 220 26.81 20.70 9.42
N TRP A 221 25.48 20.66 9.40
CA TRP A 221 24.72 19.44 9.60
C TRP A 221 24.35 18.80 8.28
N LYS A 222 24.64 17.51 8.13
CA LYS A 222 24.17 16.73 6.98
C LYS A 222 22.73 16.31 7.22
N MET A 223 21.81 16.74 6.36
CA MET A 223 20.42 16.29 6.40
C MET A 223 19.85 16.08 5.01
N LYS A 224 18.76 15.32 4.94
CA LYS A 224 18.01 15.12 3.70
C LYS A 224 16.86 16.13 3.65
N VAL A 225 16.73 16.84 2.54
CA VAL A 225 15.68 17.84 2.34
C VAL A 225 14.96 17.59 1.02
N THR A 226 13.79 18.19 0.86
CA THR A 226 13.07 18.28 -0.41
C THR A 226 12.97 19.75 -0.82
N LEU A 227 12.69 20.02 -2.10
CA LEU A 227 12.48 21.39 -2.58
C LEU A 227 11.11 21.55 -3.22
N GLN A 228 10.54 22.74 -3.06
CA GLN A 228 9.29 23.14 -3.71
C GLN A 228 9.43 24.53 -4.35
N PRO A 229 9.51 24.65 -5.70
CA PRO A 229 9.63 23.57 -6.69
C PRO A 229 10.94 22.78 -6.55
N PHE A 230 11.05 21.59 -7.17
CA PHE A 230 12.15 20.64 -6.96
C PHE A 230 13.56 21.18 -7.27
N ARG A 231 13.67 22.21 -8.12
CA ARG A 231 14.95 22.77 -8.53
C ARG A 231 15.46 23.78 -7.50
N PRO A 232 16.76 23.77 -7.15
CA PRO A 232 17.33 24.75 -6.24
C PRO A 232 17.55 26.09 -6.96
N ASP A 233 16.50 26.91 -6.97
CA ASP A 233 16.52 28.27 -7.51
C ASP A 233 15.98 29.29 -6.48
N VAL A 234 16.25 30.57 -6.69
CA VAL A 234 15.71 31.66 -5.87
C VAL A 234 14.18 31.58 -5.84
N GLY A 235 13.61 31.64 -4.63
CA GLY A 235 12.18 31.44 -4.37
C GLY A 235 11.78 29.99 -4.07
N SER A 236 12.70 29.03 -4.19
CA SER A 236 12.41 27.63 -3.86
C SER A 236 12.42 27.40 -2.36
N LEU A 237 11.42 26.68 -1.85
CA LEU A 237 11.30 26.33 -0.44
C LEU A 237 12.09 25.05 -0.14
N ILE A 238 12.94 25.11 0.87
CA ILE A 238 13.55 23.94 1.51
C ILE A 238 12.52 23.36 2.46
N CYS A 239 12.17 22.10 2.24
CA CYS A 239 11.26 21.34 3.07
C CYS A 239 11.99 20.16 3.71
N LEU A 240 11.56 19.76 4.90
CA LEU A 240 11.93 18.48 5.49
C LEU A 240 11.38 17.34 4.62
N THR A 241 11.86 16.12 4.82
CA THR A 241 11.34 14.94 4.08
C THR A 241 9.84 14.72 4.32
N ASN A 242 9.30 15.22 5.45
CA ASN A 242 7.87 15.25 5.75
C ASN A 242 7.05 16.30 4.99
N GLY A 243 7.69 17.07 4.11
CA GLY A 243 7.04 18.09 3.29
C GLY A 243 6.69 19.37 4.04
N LYS A 244 7.03 19.49 5.33
CA LYS A 244 6.93 20.76 6.05
C LYS A 244 8.11 21.66 5.71
N PRO A 245 7.94 22.99 5.61
CA PRO A 245 9.05 23.92 5.43
C PRO A 245 10.13 23.70 6.49
N ALA A 246 11.40 23.75 6.11
CA ALA A 246 12.55 23.57 7.00
C ALA A 246 12.84 24.83 7.82
N ILE A 247 11.84 25.26 8.61
CA ILE A 247 11.89 26.39 9.53
C ILE A 247 12.19 25.91 10.96
N PRO A 248 12.66 26.79 11.88
CA PRO A 248 13.09 26.39 13.22
C PRO A 248 12.09 25.51 13.98
N ASP A 249 10.80 25.86 13.97
CA ASP A 249 9.78 25.10 14.71
C ASP A 249 9.58 23.69 14.15
N ASN A 250 9.52 23.54 12.82
CA ASN A 250 9.40 22.21 12.20
C ASN A 250 10.68 21.38 12.39
N ILE A 251 11.86 22.00 12.31
CA ILE A 251 13.13 21.29 12.59
C ILE A 251 13.14 20.80 14.04
N ARG A 252 12.69 21.61 14.99
CA ARG A 252 12.63 21.24 16.40
C ARG A 252 11.68 20.05 16.65
N ASP A 253 10.53 20.05 15.98
CA ASP A 253 9.48 19.05 16.20
C ASP A 253 9.78 17.73 15.49
N PHE A 254 10.35 17.77 14.28
CA PHE A 254 10.48 16.60 13.41
C PHE A 254 11.92 16.11 13.21
N GLU A 255 12.94 16.94 13.46
CA GLU A 255 14.37 16.59 13.32
C GLU A 255 15.05 16.64 14.70
N GLN A 256 14.65 15.75 15.61
CA GLN A 256 15.11 15.76 17.01
C GLN A 256 16.63 15.64 17.17
N ASN A 257 17.31 15.04 16.19
CA ASN A 257 18.77 14.88 16.18
C ASN A 257 19.51 16.09 15.59
N ALA A 258 18.82 17.10 15.06
CA ALA A 258 19.46 18.28 14.51
C ALA A 258 20.20 19.08 15.62
N PRO A 259 21.34 19.73 15.30
CA PRO A 259 22.02 20.63 16.21
C PRO A 259 21.11 21.73 16.77
N GLU A 260 21.34 22.11 18.03
CA GLU A 260 20.53 23.12 18.71
C GLU A 260 20.52 24.48 17.98
N ASN A 261 21.62 24.85 17.33
CA ASN A 261 21.70 26.08 16.55
C ASN A 261 20.73 26.07 15.37
N LEU A 262 20.61 24.93 14.67
CA LEU A 262 19.63 24.74 13.59
C LEU A 262 18.19 24.72 14.11
N LYS A 263 17.91 24.06 15.24
CA LYS A 263 16.56 24.08 15.87
C LYS A 263 16.12 25.46 16.35
N LYS A 264 17.07 26.32 16.74
CA LYS A 264 16.80 27.67 17.25
C LYS A 264 16.65 28.70 16.14
N SER A 265 17.50 28.63 15.12
CA SER A 265 17.64 29.71 14.13
C SER A 265 17.40 29.28 12.69
N GLY A 266 17.19 27.99 12.44
CA GLY A 266 16.89 27.45 11.12
C GLY A 266 18.11 27.40 10.20
N ILE A 267 17.87 27.04 8.95
CA ILE A 267 18.89 26.93 7.92
C ILE A 267 19.13 28.33 7.31
N ARG A 268 20.36 28.83 7.38
CA ARG A 268 20.76 30.09 6.74
C ARG A 268 21.58 29.88 5.48
N TRP A 269 22.40 28.82 5.45
CA TRP A 269 23.11 28.40 4.25
C TRP A 269 22.91 26.91 4.01
N ILE A 270 22.78 26.56 2.73
CA ILE A 270 22.60 25.17 2.30
C ILE A 270 23.43 24.88 1.07
N ARG A 271 23.98 23.67 1.02
CA ARG A 271 24.69 23.13 -0.14
C ARG A 271 24.17 21.73 -0.42
N PHE A 272 23.63 21.50 -1.60
CA PHE A 272 23.18 20.18 -2.03
C PHE A 272 24.37 19.33 -2.48
N LEU A 273 24.36 18.05 -2.13
CA LEU A 273 25.46 17.12 -2.43
C LEU A 273 25.23 16.34 -3.72
N ARG A 274 24.01 16.39 -4.25
CA ARG A 274 23.64 15.76 -5.51
C ARG A 274 24.29 16.48 -6.68
N SER A 275 24.78 15.70 -7.65
CA SER A 275 25.40 16.21 -8.89
C SER A 275 24.64 15.69 -10.11
N ASN A 276 23.82 16.53 -10.73
CA ASN A 276 23.11 16.26 -11.98
C ASN A 276 22.78 17.58 -12.72
N SER A 277 21.89 17.55 -13.72
CA SER A 277 21.51 18.75 -14.49
C SER A 277 20.81 19.83 -13.67
N ASP A 278 20.18 19.48 -12.54
CA ASP A 278 19.44 20.41 -11.69
C ASP A 278 20.22 20.84 -10.43
N PHE A 279 21.13 19.99 -9.95
CA PHE A 279 21.93 20.23 -8.74
C PHE A 279 23.41 20.32 -9.06
N ASN A 280 24.01 21.43 -8.66
CA ASN A 280 25.45 21.63 -8.71
C ASN A 280 26.04 21.65 -7.29
N PRO A 281 26.81 20.63 -6.88
CA PRO A 281 27.35 20.54 -5.54
C PRO A 281 28.48 21.53 -5.28
N SER A 282 28.85 22.38 -6.25
CA SER A 282 29.81 23.46 -6.03
C SER A 282 29.14 24.72 -5.48
N LEU A 283 27.81 24.79 -5.48
CA LEU A 283 27.03 26.00 -5.17
C LEU A 283 26.52 26.01 -3.74
N ILE A 284 26.54 27.19 -3.12
CA ILE A 284 25.96 27.44 -1.81
C ILE A 284 24.81 28.43 -1.98
N TYR A 285 23.70 28.16 -1.31
CA TYR A 285 22.50 28.98 -1.35
C TYR A 285 22.29 29.61 0.02
N ARG A 286 21.85 30.87 0.04
CA ARG A 286 21.38 31.53 1.25
C ARG A 286 19.87 31.31 1.38
N VAL A 287 19.46 30.87 2.55
CA VAL A 287 18.08 30.56 2.89
C VAL A 287 17.56 31.58 3.90
N LYS A 288 16.29 31.96 3.76
CA LYS A 288 15.57 32.73 4.76
C LYS A 288 15.07 31.78 5.84
N PRO A 289 15.63 31.79 7.06
CA PRO A 289 15.33 30.74 8.03
C PRO A 289 13.87 30.73 8.48
N GLU A 290 13.18 31.88 8.45
CA GLU A 290 11.78 32.00 8.86
C GLU A 290 10.80 31.35 7.89
N THR A 291 11.20 31.18 6.62
CA THR A 291 10.33 30.61 5.56
C THR A 291 10.89 29.33 4.96
N GLY A 292 12.20 29.08 5.11
CA GLY A 292 12.91 28.01 4.41
C GLY A 292 13.17 28.34 2.93
N GLU A 293 12.94 29.57 2.49
CA GLU A 293 13.05 29.96 1.07
C GLU A 293 14.49 30.30 0.67
N ILE A 294 14.94 29.85 -0.49
CA ILE A 294 16.22 30.28 -1.08
C ILE A 294 16.10 31.76 -1.50
N GLU A 295 16.87 32.64 -0.85
CA GLU A 295 16.88 34.07 -1.17
C GLU A 295 17.83 34.40 -2.31
N VAL A 296 19.02 33.77 -2.31
CA VAL A 296 20.08 34.12 -3.25
C VAL A 296 21.07 32.97 -3.42
N LEU A 297 21.58 32.81 -4.63
CA LEU A 297 22.76 32.00 -4.92
C LEU A 297 24.02 32.78 -4.53
N GLU A 298 24.85 32.23 -3.65
CA GLU A 298 26.09 32.87 -3.22
C GLU A 298 27.16 32.73 -4.32
N GLY A 299 27.15 33.65 -5.28
CA GLY A 299 28.04 33.63 -6.47
C GLY A 299 29.53 33.69 -6.16
N ASP A 300 29.90 34.22 -5.00
CA ASP A 300 31.30 34.47 -4.60
C ASP A 300 31.95 33.25 -3.94
N VAL A 301 31.19 32.20 -3.64
CA VAL A 301 31.67 31.05 -2.86
C VAL A 301 31.33 29.73 -3.55
N LYS A 302 32.32 29.19 -4.25
CA LYS A 302 32.29 27.83 -4.79
C LYS A 302 33.09 26.86 -3.91
N CYS A 303 32.53 25.67 -3.70
CA CYS A 303 33.27 24.51 -3.21
C CYS A 303 33.97 23.86 -4.41
N TYR A 304 35.29 23.70 -4.33
CA TYR A 304 36.12 23.07 -5.37
C TYR A 304 36.60 21.71 -4.89
#